data_AF-A0A1F4NBC5-F1
#
_entry.id   AF-A0A1F4NBC5-F1
#
_cell.length_a   1.000
_cell.length_b   1.000
_cell.length_c   1.000
_cell.angle_alpha   90.00
_cell.angle_beta   90.00
_cell.angle_gamma   90.00
#
_symmetry.space_group_name_H-M   'P 1'
#
loop_
_entity.id
_entity.type
_entity.pdbx_description
1 polymer ?
#
loop_
_entity_poly.entity_id
_entity_poly.type
_entity_poly.pdbx_seq_one_letter_code
_entity_poly.pdbx_strand_id
1 'polypeptide(L)'
;MALILDLIGGLFVGGFLLIIALSATDTATTEFYNYNSDAIVQQNLARMSDIIQYDLRKMGFGIPEAQKTTILSISQPNRLKFLAHLNSDPDCKMNITGLSIDNIVDSVEYQVVPFDSIDYYDTVIVTYQVRRRIFISPNYTSEMSIGIIGNPEAFRYLDQVGNPVAFVSETRMVEVTLTAYDPRVVLSKEWVDSRLNEIGNEDFRKQELRRLLRASYWRQTRLISKNLKR
;
A
#
# COMPACT_ATOMS: atom_id res chain seq x y z
N MET A 1 -12.76 -54.99 -37.41
CA MET A 1 -11.73 -53.92 -37.49
C MET A 1 -12.28 -52.54 -37.19
N ALA A 2 -13.52 -52.19 -37.60
CA ALA A 2 -14.14 -50.91 -37.27
C ALA A 2 -14.16 -50.57 -35.76
N LEU A 3 -14.49 -51.55 -34.90
CA LEU A 3 -14.62 -51.34 -33.45
C LEU A 3 -13.31 -50.89 -32.77
N ILE A 4 -12.15 -51.39 -33.22
CA ILE A 4 -10.85 -50.95 -32.69
C ILE A 4 -10.55 -49.51 -33.11
N LEU A 5 -10.91 -49.16 -34.35
CA LEU A 5 -10.68 -47.84 -34.92
C LEU A 5 -11.58 -46.78 -34.27
N ASP A 6 -12.83 -47.14 -33.98
CA ASP A 6 -13.77 -46.30 -33.22
C ASP A 6 -13.30 -46.09 -31.77
N LEU A 7 -12.75 -47.13 -31.13
CA LEU A 7 -12.26 -47.06 -29.75
C LEU A 7 -11.00 -46.18 -29.64
N ILE A 8 -10.09 -46.27 -30.62
CA ILE A 8 -8.93 -45.39 -30.72
C ILE A 8 -9.38 -43.95 -31.00
N GLY A 9 -10.29 -43.74 -31.95
CA GLY A 9 -10.84 -42.42 -32.28
C GLY A 9 -11.52 -41.75 -31.09
N GLY A 10 -12.33 -42.49 -30.33
CA GLY A 10 -12.97 -42.00 -29.11
C GLY A 10 -11.98 -41.63 -28.02
N LEU A 11 -10.87 -42.36 -27.89
CA LEU A 11 -9.82 -42.08 -26.90
C LEU A 11 -9.04 -40.82 -27.26
N PHE A 12 -8.77 -40.57 -28.55
CA PHE A 12 -8.18 -39.32 -29.01
C PHE A 12 -9.10 -38.13 -28.78
N VAL A 13 -10.37 -38.21 -29.20
CA VAL A 13 -11.33 -37.10 -29.03
C VAL A 13 -11.57 -36.82 -27.54
N GLY A 14 -11.75 -37.85 -26.72
CA GLY A 14 -11.90 -37.72 -25.27
C GLY A 14 -10.66 -37.15 -24.59
N GLY A 15 -9.47 -37.59 -25.01
CA GLY A 15 -8.19 -37.08 -24.53
C GLY A 15 -7.99 -35.60 -24.86
N PHE A 16 -8.29 -35.18 -26.10
CA PHE A 16 -8.22 -33.77 -26.49
C PHE A 16 -9.21 -32.91 -25.72
N LEU A 17 -10.45 -33.37 -25.54
CA LEU A 17 -11.45 -32.67 -24.74
C LEU A 17 -11.00 -32.52 -23.28
N LEU A 18 -10.38 -33.55 -22.72
CA LEU A 18 -9.87 -33.50 -21.35
C LEU A 18 -8.70 -32.51 -21.21
N ILE A 19 -7.75 -32.50 -22.15
CA ILE A 19 -6.65 -31.52 -22.16
C ILE A 19 -7.19 -30.09 -22.28
N ILE A 20 -8.15 -29.87 -23.17
CA ILE A 20 -8.81 -28.56 -23.33
C ILE A 20 -9.48 -28.15 -22.02
N ALA A 21 -10.25 -29.06 -21.39
CA ALA A 21 -10.93 -28.78 -20.13
C ALA A 21 -9.96 -28.45 -18.99
N LEU A 22 -8.84 -29.17 -18.87
CA LEU A 22 -7.79 -28.87 -17.90
C LEU A 22 -7.18 -27.48 -18.14
N SER A 23 -6.77 -27.19 -19.38
CA SER A 23 -6.19 -25.89 -19.74
C SER A 23 -7.14 -24.72 -19.51
N ALA A 24 -8.44 -24.90 -19.78
CA ALA A 24 -9.47 -23.91 -19.53
C ALA A 24 -9.68 -23.69 -18.02
N THR A 25 -9.62 -24.76 -17.22
CA THR A 25 -9.73 -24.68 -15.76
C THR A 25 -8.54 -23.96 -15.14
N ASP A 26 -7.32 -24.25 -15.60
CA ASP A 26 -6.10 -23.58 -15.12
C ASP A 26 -6.09 -22.09 -15.47
N THR A 27 -6.55 -21.75 -16.68
CA THR A 27 -6.67 -20.35 -17.11
C THR A 27 -7.72 -19.62 -16.28
N ALA A 28 -8.92 -20.21 -16.11
CA ALA A 28 -10.01 -19.61 -15.35
C ALA A 28 -9.67 -19.41 -13.86
N THR A 29 -8.99 -20.39 -13.25
CA THR A 29 -8.53 -20.27 -11.86
C THR A 29 -7.48 -19.18 -11.70
N THR A 30 -6.50 -19.11 -12.61
CA THR A 30 -5.48 -18.07 -12.62
C THR A 30 -6.09 -16.67 -12.78
N GLU A 31 -7.01 -16.50 -13.72
CA GLU A 31 -7.76 -15.25 -13.89
C GLU A 31 -8.55 -14.88 -12.63
N PHE A 32 -9.27 -15.84 -12.03
CA PHE A 32 -10.04 -15.60 -10.81
C PHE A 32 -9.17 -15.13 -9.65
N TYR A 33 -7.99 -15.74 -9.43
CA TYR A 33 -7.06 -15.28 -8.40
C TYR A 33 -6.52 -13.88 -8.69
N ASN A 34 -6.20 -13.57 -9.94
CA ASN A 34 -5.74 -12.25 -10.37
C ASN A 34 -6.79 -11.16 -10.12
N TYR A 35 -8.04 -11.39 -10.52
CA TYR A 35 -9.12 -10.41 -10.32
C TYR A 35 -9.43 -10.18 -8.84
N ASN A 36 -9.44 -11.22 -8.02
CA ASN A 36 -9.71 -11.07 -6.59
C ASN A 36 -8.56 -10.35 -5.87
N SER A 37 -7.31 -10.67 -6.20
CA SER A 37 -6.15 -9.95 -5.67
C SER A 37 -6.20 -8.47 -6.00
N ASP A 38 -6.53 -8.12 -7.25
CA ASP A 38 -6.69 -6.71 -7.66
C ASP A 38 -7.74 -6.00 -6.81
N ALA A 39 -8.94 -6.58 -6.69
CA ALA A 39 -10.00 -6.03 -5.87
C ALA A 39 -9.56 -5.81 -4.40
N ILE A 40 -8.80 -6.74 -3.83
CA ILE A 40 -8.27 -6.65 -2.47
C ILE A 40 -7.26 -5.50 -2.35
N VAL A 41 -6.30 -5.41 -3.26
CA VAL A 41 -5.27 -4.33 -3.24
C VAL A 41 -5.94 -2.97 -3.38
N GLN A 42 -6.92 -2.84 -4.28
CA GLN A 42 -7.70 -1.61 -4.46
C GLN A 42 -8.44 -1.22 -3.20
N GLN A 43 -9.14 -2.17 -2.58
CA GLN A 43 -9.90 -1.93 -1.37
C GLN A 43 -8.96 -1.53 -0.22
N ASN A 44 -7.80 -2.18 -0.10
CA ASN A 44 -6.80 -1.86 0.91
C ASN A 44 -6.23 -0.44 0.69
N LEU A 45 -5.84 -0.09 -0.54
CA LEU A 45 -5.32 1.23 -0.86
C LEU A 45 -6.37 2.34 -0.61
N ALA A 46 -7.63 2.09 -0.97
CA ALA A 46 -8.73 3.01 -0.71
C ALA A 46 -8.94 3.22 0.80
N ARG A 47 -9.03 2.13 1.58
CA ARG A 47 -9.15 2.21 3.05
C ARG A 47 -7.97 2.93 3.69
N MET A 48 -6.74 2.65 3.25
CA MET A 48 -5.54 3.35 3.73
C MET A 48 -5.61 4.85 3.44
N SER A 49 -6.00 5.21 2.21
CA SER A 49 -6.20 6.60 1.82
C SER A 49 -7.26 7.29 2.67
N ASP A 50 -8.40 6.64 2.92
CA ASP A 50 -9.48 7.21 3.72
C ASP A 50 -9.04 7.45 5.18
N ILE A 51 -8.32 6.50 5.78
CA ILE A 51 -7.78 6.64 7.14
C ILE A 51 -6.78 7.81 7.21
N ILE A 52 -5.83 7.86 6.28
CA ILE A 52 -4.83 8.95 6.25
C ILE A 52 -5.52 10.29 5.99
N GLN A 53 -6.45 10.35 5.05
CA GLN A 53 -7.18 11.59 4.76
C GLN A 53 -7.99 12.07 5.96
N TYR A 54 -8.67 11.15 6.66
CA TYR A 54 -9.43 11.45 7.87
C TYR A 54 -8.55 12.09 8.95
N ASP A 55 -7.36 11.51 9.19
CA ASP A 55 -6.42 12.05 10.18
C ASP A 55 -5.78 13.36 9.73
N LEU A 56 -5.41 13.48 8.45
CA LEU A 56 -4.85 14.71 7.89
C LEU A 56 -5.82 15.90 7.96
N ARG A 57 -7.14 15.66 7.96
CA ARG A 57 -8.15 16.70 8.17
C ARG A 57 -8.16 17.23 9.60
N LYS A 58 -7.82 16.39 10.59
CA LYS A 58 -7.72 16.75 12.00
C LYS A 58 -6.39 17.40 12.37
N MET A 59 -5.43 17.42 11.45
CA MET A 59 -4.15 18.09 11.65
C MET A 59 -4.35 19.56 12.03
N GLY A 60 -3.74 19.98 13.14
CA GLY A 60 -3.87 21.35 13.65
C GLY A 60 -5.20 21.65 14.37
N PHE A 61 -6.11 20.68 14.49
CA PHE A 61 -7.40 20.88 15.15
C PHE A 61 -7.23 21.12 16.66
N GLY A 62 -7.90 22.16 17.18
CA GLY A 62 -7.99 22.42 18.62
C GLY A 62 -6.68 22.78 19.32
N ILE A 63 -5.62 23.09 18.58
CA ILE A 63 -4.30 23.42 19.15
C ILE A 63 -4.26 24.88 19.63
N PRO A 64 -3.75 25.14 20.84
CA PRO A 64 -3.57 26.50 21.35
C PRO A 64 -2.72 27.38 20.44
N GLU A 65 -3.01 28.68 20.39
CA GLU A 65 -2.32 29.62 19.49
C GLU A 65 -0.80 29.65 19.64
N ALA A 66 -0.31 29.46 20.87
CA ALA A 66 1.11 29.40 21.20
C ALA A 66 1.87 28.23 20.53
N GLN A 67 1.17 27.18 20.09
CA GLN A 67 1.75 25.96 19.52
C GLN A 67 1.44 25.77 18.02
N LYS A 68 0.85 26.78 17.37
CA LYS A 68 0.55 26.73 15.92
C LYS A 68 1.80 26.53 15.05
N THR A 69 2.98 26.93 15.52
CA THR A 69 4.25 26.77 14.77
C THR A 69 4.81 25.35 14.82
N THR A 70 4.31 24.48 15.71
CA THR A 70 4.81 23.11 15.93
C THR A 70 3.81 22.03 15.49
N ILE A 71 2.82 22.38 14.66
CA ILE A 71 1.79 21.45 14.17
C ILE A 71 2.43 20.23 13.49
N LEU A 72 3.48 20.46 12.69
CA LEU A 72 4.38 19.40 12.23
C LEU A 72 5.60 19.34 13.14
N SER A 73 5.93 18.16 13.61
CA SER A 73 7.11 17.92 14.45
C SER A 73 8.20 17.13 13.73
N ILE A 74 7.83 16.27 12.77
CA ILE A 74 8.78 15.45 11.98
C ILE A 74 8.38 15.53 10.50
N SER A 75 9.33 15.88 9.64
CA SER A 75 9.18 15.92 8.18
C SER A 75 10.21 15.06 7.45
N GLN A 76 10.11 13.74 7.56
CA GLN A 76 10.99 12.82 6.82
C GLN A 76 10.19 12.11 5.72
N PRO A 77 10.78 11.75 4.57
CA PRO A 77 10.04 11.10 3.48
C PRO A 77 9.31 9.81 3.87
N ASN A 78 9.79 9.13 4.90
CA ASN A 78 9.24 7.90 5.46
C ASN A 78 8.50 8.10 6.80
N ARG A 79 8.46 9.31 7.36
CA ARG A 79 7.88 9.57 8.69
C ARG A 79 7.21 10.93 8.78
N LEU A 80 5.93 10.90 9.09
CA LEU A 80 5.10 12.08 9.28
C LEU A 80 4.58 12.10 10.71
N LYS A 81 4.87 13.16 11.48
CA LYS A 81 4.28 13.34 12.80
C LYS A 81 3.67 14.73 12.92
N PHE A 82 2.40 14.78 13.28
CA PHE A 82 1.69 16.03 13.50
C PHE A 82 0.88 16.01 14.79
N LEU A 83 0.56 17.22 15.24
CA LEU A 83 -0.23 17.48 16.41
C LEU A 83 -1.70 17.70 16.02
N ALA A 84 -2.59 17.22 16.88
CA ALA A 84 -4.03 17.43 16.80
C ALA A 84 -4.60 17.28 18.21
N HIS A 85 -5.73 17.91 18.50
CA HIS A 85 -6.40 17.75 19.79
C HIS A 85 -7.53 16.74 19.65
N LEU A 86 -7.21 15.45 19.81
CA LEU A 86 -8.13 14.35 19.46
C LEU A 86 -9.16 14.09 20.56
N ASN A 87 -8.81 14.30 21.83
CA ASN A 87 -9.74 14.12 22.95
C ASN A 87 -10.75 15.28 23.15
N SER A 88 -10.59 16.39 22.40
CA SER A 88 -11.56 17.50 22.35
C SER A 88 -12.76 17.21 21.44
N ASP A 89 -12.62 16.20 20.57
CA ASP A 89 -13.65 15.76 19.63
C ASP A 89 -14.56 14.68 20.27
N PRO A 90 -15.87 14.93 20.43
CA PRO A 90 -16.79 13.95 21.00
C PRO A 90 -16.86 12.64 20.20
N ASP A 91 -16.53 12.65 18.90
CA ASP A 91 -16.48 11.44 18.07
C ASP A 91 -15.30 10.54 18.46
N CYS A 92 -14.20 11.11 18.96
CA CYS A 92 -13.01 10.35 19.35
C CYS A 92 -13.21 9.59 20.68
N LYS A 93 -14.15 10.05 21.52
CA LYS A 93 -14.54 9.36 22.76
C LYS A 93 -15.28 8.05 22.54
N MET A 94 -16.02 7.91 21.43
CA MET A 94 -16.98 6.81 21.28
C MET A 94 -16.32 5.43 21.25
N ASN A 95 -15.01 5.33 20.98
CA ASN A 95 -14.31 4.05 20.82
C ASN A 95 -13.24 3.75 21.88
N ILE A 96 -13.00 4.64 22.85
CA ILE A 96 -11.95 4.44 23.85
C ILE A 96 -12.50 4.74 25.25
N THR A 97 -12.77 3.68 26.01
CA THR A 97 -13.26 3.75 27.39
C THR A 97 -12.19 4.35 28.31
N GLY A 98 -12.58 5.32 29.15
CA GLY A 98 -11.71 5.88 30.20
C GLY A 98 -10.92 7.14 29.84
N LEU A 99 -11.12 7.75 28.67
CA LEU A 99 -10.51 9.04 28.33
C LEU A 99 -11.32 10.23 28.88
N SER A 100 -10.69 11.04 29.72
CA SER A 100 -11.20 12.37 30.10
C SER A 100 -10.91 13.38 29.00
N ILE A 101 -11.81 14.35 28.78
CA ILE A 101 -11.48 15.52 27.96
C ILE A 101 -10.41 16.28 28.74
N ASP A 102 -9.24 16.43 28.16
CA ASP A 102 -8.24 17.36 28.66
C ASP A 102 -8.00 18.46 27.61
N ASN A 103 -7.09 19.40 27.90
CA ASN A 103 -6.70 20.46 26.98
C ASN A 103 -5.24 20.29 26.54
N ILE A 104 -4.78 19.05 26.49
CA ILE A 104 -3.41 18.67 26.17
C ILE A 104 -3.39 18.22 24.72
N VAL A 105 -2.35 18.65 24.01
CA VAL A 105 -2.22 18.36 22.59
C VAL A 105 -1.81 16.91 22.37
N ASP A 106 -2.56 16.21 21.51
CA ASP A 106 -2.31 14.83 21.12
C ASP A 106 -1.44 14.78 19.85
N SER A 107 -0.98 13.59 19.47
CA SER A 107 -0.19 13.43 18.24
C SER A 107 -0.55 12.18 17.45
N VAL A 108 -0.49 12.32 16.12
CA VAL A 108 -0.59 11.22 15.17
C VAL A 108 0.73 11.12 14.42
N GLU A 109 1.26 9.91 14.38
CA GLU A 109 2.52 9.58 13.75
C GLU A 109 2.33 8.45 12.74
N TYR A 110 2.88 8.64 11.55
CA TYR A 110 3.00 7.60 10.54
C TYR A 110 4.46 7.26 10.30
N GLN A 111 4.75 5.98 10.18
CA GLN A 111 6.08 5.47 9.86
C GLN A 111 5.98 4.41 8.76
N VAL A 112 6.78 4.58 7.72
CA VAL A 112 6.96 3.59 6.65
C VAL A 112 8.20 2.77 6.99
N VAL A 113 8.02 1.46 7.18
CA VAL A 113 9.10 0.52 7.52
C VAL A 113 9.14 -0.62 6.52
N PRO A 114 10.32 -1.19 6.19
CA PRO A 114 10.40 -2.41 5.41
C PRO A 114 9.58 -3.53 6.06
N PHE A 115 8.85 -4.29 5.24
CA PHE A 115 7.95 -5.35 5.72
C PHE A 115 8.34 -6.73 5.20
N ASP A 116 8.31 -6.91 3.88
CA ASP A 116 8.63 -8.17 3.23
C ASP A 116 9.46 -7.90 1.98
N SER A 117 10.29 -8.86 1.59
CA SER A 117 11.11 -8.79 0.40
C SER A 117 11.01 -10.07 -0.41
N ILE A 118 10.74 -9.94 -1.70
CA ILE A 118 10.74 -11.08 -2.62
C ILE A 118 12.00 -10.99 -3.47
N ASP A 119 12.79 -12.04 -3.39
CA ASP A 119 14.05 -12.18 -4.12
C ASP A 119 13.84 -13.00 -5.40
N TYR A 120 14.16 -12.38 -6.53
CA TYR A 120 14.20 -12.99 -7.86
C TYR A 120 15.64 -13.12 -8.39
N TYR A 121 16.60 -13.43 -7.51
CA TYR A 121 18.05 -13.54 -7.75
C TYR A 121 18.73 -12.22 -8.13
N ASP A 122 18.28 -11.55 -9.18
CA ASP A 122 18.87 -10.30 -9.69
C ASP A 122 18.17 -9.04 -9.18
N THR A 123 16.94 -9.21 -8.69
CA THR A 123 16.07 -8.12 -8.29
C THR A 123 15.35 -8.48 -7.02
N VAL A 124 15.48 -7.62 -6.02
CA VAL A 124 14.74 -7.72 -4.77
C VAL A 124 13.63 -6.69 -4.77
N ILE A 125 12.40 -7.17 -4.60
CA ILE A 125 11.24 -6.30 -4.45
C ILE A 125 10.98 -6.17 -2.96
N VAL A 126 11.08 -4.96 -2.43
CA VAL A 126 10.81 -4.69 -1.02
C VAL A 126 9.46 -4.01 -0.89
N THR A 127 8.59 -4.58 -0.07
CA THR A 127 7.32 -3.96 0.35
C THR A 127 7.52 -3.30 1.70
N TYR A 128 6.72 -2.26 1.95
CA TYR A 128 6.82 -1.44 3.16
C TYR A 128 5.48 -1.41 3.88
N GLN A 129 5.50 -1.55 5.20
CA GLN A 129 4.33 -1.42 6.05
C GLN A 129 4.17 0.03 6.51
N VAL A 130 2.95 0.55 6.40
CA VAL A 130 2.57 1.85 6.95
C VAL A 130 2.01 1.63 8.35
N ARG A 131 2.79 2.02 9.36
CA ARG A 131 2.37 2.02 10.76
C ARG A 131 1.82 3.37 11.13
N ARG A 132 0.72 3.37 11.87
CA ARG A 132 0.11 4.54 12.48
C ARG A 132 0.15 4.40 13.98
N ARG A 133 0.70 5.41 14.64
CA ARG A 133 0.74 5.54 16.08
C ARG A 133 -0.04 6.78 16.48
N ILE A 134 -1.06 6.60 17.31
CA ILE A 134 -1.81 7.68 17.94
C ILE A 134 -1.37 7.75 19.39
N PHE A 135 -1.01 8.94 19.84
CA PHE A 135 -0.81 9.26 21.24
C PHE A 135 -1.94 10.19 21.68
N ILE A 136 -2.72 9.77 22.68
CA ILE A 136 -3.76 10.55 23.32
C ILE A 136 -3.39 10.73 24.79
N SER A 137 -3.33 11.99 25.21
CA SER A 137 -3.08 12.37 26.60
C SER A 137 -4.18 11.83 27.55
N PRO A 138 -3.83 11.46 28.80
CA PRO A 138 -2.48 11.50 29.39
C PRO A 138 -1.63 10.25 29.15
N ASN A 139 -2.21 9.08 28.86
CA ASN A 139 -1.48 7.80 28.87
C ASN A 139 -1.94 6.78 27.82
N TYR A 140 -2.70 7.19 26.80
CA TYR A 140 -3.16 6.24 25.79
C TYR A 140 -2.28 6.31 24.55
N THR A 141 -1.67 5.19 24.18
CA THR A 141 -0.96 5.05 22.90
C THR A 141 -1.50 3.83 22.17
N SER A 142 -1.90 4.02 20.92
CA SER A 142 -2.30 2.94 20.03
C SER A 142 -1.36 2.91 18.84
N GLU A 143 -0.81 1.74 18.52
CA GLU A 143 -0.04 1.51 17.30
C GLU A 143 -0.74 0.43 16.47
N MET A 144 -0.96 0.73 15.19
CA MET A 144 -1.62 -0.18 14.26
C MET A 144 -0.97 -0.13 12.88
N SER A 145 -1.00 -1.27 12.20
CA SER A 145 -0.66 -1.35 10.78
C SER A 145 -1.88 -1.00 9.96
N ILE A 146 -1.78 -0.03 9.05
CA ILE A 146 -2.89 0.35 8.16
C ILE A 146 -2.83 -0.43 6.85
N GLY A 147 -1.63 -0.77 6.39
CA GLY A 147 -1.47 -1.61 5.21
C GLY A 147 -0.05 -1.59 4.66
N ILE A 148 0.09 -2.17 3.47
CA ILE A 148 1.38 -2.41 2.80
C ILE A 148 1.42 -1.57 1.52
N ILE A 149 2.56 -0.93 1.28
CA ILE A 149 2.85 -0.11 0.11
C ILE A 149 4.17 -0.54 -0.54
N GLY A 150 4.36 -0.08 -1.77
CA GLY A 150 5.52 -0.33 -2.61
C GLY A 150 6.61 0.73 -2.56
N ASN A 151 6.30 1.92 -2.05
CA ASN A 151 7.22 3.06 -2.03
C ASN A 151 7.70 3.36 -0.60
N PRO A 152 9.02 3.51 -0.39
CA PRO A 152 9.57 3.90 0.92
C PRO A 152 9.29 5.37 1.25
N GLU A 153 9.24 6.22 0.23
CA GLU A 153 9.02 7.66 0.35
C GLU A 153 7.56 7.98 0.07
N ALA A 154 6.73 7.87 1.11
CA ALA A 154 5.30 8.15 1.01
C ALA A 154 4.95 9.61 1.25
N PHE A 155 5.81 10.36 1.95
CA PHE A 155 5.52 11.73 2.38
C PHE A 155 6.43 12.73 1.66
N ARG A 156 5.82 13.74 1.07
CA ARG A 156 6.52 14.87 0.46
C ARG A 156 6.02 16.18 1.07
N TYR A 157 6.95 17.02 1.46
CA TYR A 157 6.69 18.29 2.14
C TYR A 157 6.84 19.42 1.14
N LEU A 158 5.82 20.26 1.02
CA LEU A 158 5.72 21.30 0.00
C LEU A 158 5.50 22.69 0.60
N ASP A 159 5.96 23.71 -0.11
CA ASP A 159 5.70 25.11 0.18
C ASP A 159 4.27 25.51 -0.24
N GLN A 160 3.95 26.81 -0.18
CA GLN A 160 2.63 27.33 -0.59
C GLN A 160 2.36 27.24 -2.10
N VAL A 161 3.41 27.09 -2.91
CA VAL A 161 3.36 27.04 -4.38
C VAL A 161 3.38 25.58 -4.88
N GLY A 162 3.75 24.62 -4.03
CA GLY A 162 3.88 23.21 -4.37
C GLY A 162 5.31 22.73 -4.62
N ASN A 163 6.33 23.53 -4.30
CA ASN A 163 7.73 23.12 -4.41
C ASN A 163 8.16 22.30 -3.20
N PRO A 164 9.01 21.28 -3.36
CA PRO A 164 9.50 20.49 -2.24
C PRO A 164 10.38 21.34 -1.31
N VAL A 165 10.20 21.17 0.00
CA VAL A 165 10.95 21.87 1.03
C VAL A 165 11.64 20.89 1.96
N ALA A 166 12.86 21.22 2.36
CA ALA A 166 13.68 20.39 3.25
C ALA A 166 13.38 20.63 4.74
N PHE A 167 12.83 21.81 5.09
CA PHE A 167 12.62 22.22 6.46
C PHE A 167 11.14 22.25 6.86
N VAL A 168 10.83 21.65 8.01
CA VAL A 168 9.47 21.62 8.60
C VAL A 168 8.85 23.02 8.71
N SER A 169 9.68 24.03 9.02
CA SER A 169 9.24 25.41 9.21
C SER A 169 8.69 26.05 7.95
N GLU A 170 9.10 25.59 6.77
CA GLU A 170 8.69 26.14 5.48
C GLU A 170 7.54 25.34 4.86
N THR A 171 7.29 24.13 5.37
CA THR A 171 6.19 23.28 4.94
C THR A 171 4.84 23.95 5.15
N ARG A 172 4.08 24.09 4.07
CA ARG A 172 2.69 24.57 4.05
C ARG A 172 1.72 23.51 3.56
N MET A 173 2.20 22.53 2.80
CA MET A 173 1.41 21.39 2.38
C MET A 173 2.17 20.07 2.58
N VAL A 174 1.42 19.01 2.87
CA VAL A 174 1.95 17.64 2.87
C VAL A 174 1.25 16.89 1.76
N GLU A 175 2.04 16.32 0.87
CA GLU A 175 1.61 15.39 -0.15
C GLU A 175 1.89 13.96 0.32
N VAL A 176 0.86 13.11 0.34
CA VAL A 176 1.01 11.68 0.61
C VAL A 176 0.81 10.93 -0.69
N THR A 177 1.82 10.16 -1.09
CA THR A 177 1.79 9.25 -2.24
C THR A 177 1.86 7.83 -1.72
N LEU A 178 0.79 7.06 -1.92
CA LEU A 178 0.75 5.64 -1.62
C LEU A 178 0.74 4.86 -2.93
N THR A 179 1.67 3.92 -3.08
CA THR A 179 1.66 2.94 -4.17
C THR A 179 1.44 1.56 -3.58
N ALA A 180 0.53 0.78 -4.14
CA ALA A 180 0.36 -0.62 -3.73
C ALA A 180 0.54 -1.52 -4.95
N TYR A 181 1.23 -2.66 -4.74
CA TYR A 181 1.35 -3.74 -5.70
C TYR A 181 1.31 -5.09 -4.98
N ASP A 182 0.73 -6.11 -5.63
CA ASP A 182 0.75 -7.50 -5.19
C ASP A 182 1.66 -8.30 -6.14
N PRO A 183 2.93 -8.52 -5.75
CA PRO A 183 3.90 -9.19 -6.60
C PRO A 183 3.68 -10.72 -6.63
N ARG A 184 2.92 -11.30 -5.69
CA ARG A 184 2.79 -12.76 -5.55
C ARG A 184 1.76 -13.37 -6.48
N VAL A 185 0.72 -12.61 -6.82
CA VAL A 185 -0.42 -13.13 -7.57
C VAL A 185 -0.15 -13.23 -9.07
N VAL A 186 0.67 -12.33 -9.63
CA VAL A 186 1.09 -12.39 -11.04
C VAL A 186 2.29 -13.33 -11.27
N LEU A 187 3.02 -13.68 -10.20
CA LEU A 187 4.33 -14.32 -10.31
C LEU A 187 4.46 -15.43 -9.27
N SER A 188 3.87 -16.60 -9.52
CA SER A 188 4.41 -17.79 -8.84
C SER A 188 5.89 -17.88 -9.22
N LYS A 189 6.76 -18.11 -8.23
CA LYS A 189 8.20 -18.15 -8.44
C LYS A 189 8.56 -19.13 -9.55
N GLU A 190 7.84 -20.26 -9.62
CA GLU A 190 7.99 -21.28 -10.66
C GLU A 190 7.61 -20.79 -12.07
N TRP A 191 6.56 -19.99 -12.22
CA TRP A 191 6.18 -19.41 -13.52
C TRP A 191 7.19 -18.36 -14.00
N VAL A 192 7.71 -17.56 -13.07
CA VAL A 192 8.78 -16.59 -13.39
C VAL A 192 10.07 -17.30 -13.74
N ASP A 193 10.47 -18.28 -12.92
CA ASP A 193 11.69 -19.05 -13.14
C ASP A 193 11.61 -19.83 -14.46
N SER A 194 10.49 -20.48 -14.78
CA SER A 194 10.31 -21.18 -16.07
C SER A 194 10.42 -20.24 -17.28
N ARG A 195 9.87 -19.02 -17.20
CA ARG A 195 9.93 -18.04 -18.31
C ARG A 195 11.27 -17.33 -18.43
N LEU A 196 11.97 -17.13 -17.32
CA LEU A 196 13.23 -16.38 -17.25
C LEU A 196 14.47 -17.28 -17.37
N ASN A 197 14.39 -18.56 -17.02
CA ASN A 197 15.50 -19.51 -17.17
C ASN A 197 15.86 -19.81 -18.63
N GLU A 198 14.95 -19.55 -19.58
CA GLU A 198 15.22 -19.67 -21.02
C GLU A 198 16.07 -18.50 -21.56
N ILE A 199 16.22 -17.43 -20.78
CA ILE A 199 16.83 -16.17 -21.22
C ILE A 199 18.22 -16.06 -20.59
N GLY A 200 19.27 -16.28 -21.39
CA GLY A 200 20.67 -16.16 -20.93
C GLY A 200 21.19 -14.72 -20.73
N ASN A 201 20.38 -13.69 -20.99
CA ASN A 201 20.79 -12.29 -20.89
C ASN A 201 20.16 -11.60 -19.66
N GLU A 202 21.01 -11.20 -18.71
CA GLU A 202 20.63 -10.61 -17.42
C GLU A 202 19.83 -9.30 -17.56
N ASP A 203 20.21 -8.44 -18.50
CA ASP A 203 19.54 -7.15 -18.71
C ASP A 203 18.13 -7.32 -19.27
N PHE A 204 17.97 -8.27 -20.21
CA PHE A 204 16.66 -8.62 -20.74
C PHE A 204 15.79 -9.29 -19.67
N ARG A 205 16.38 -10.16 -18.84
CA ARG A 205 15.70 -10.76 -17.69
C ARG A 205 15.17 -9.70 -16.72
N LYS A 206 16.00 -8.71 -16.36
CA LYS A 206 15.58 -7.58 -15.51
C LYS A 206 14.48 -6.75 -16.17
N GLN A 207 14.56 -6.50 -17.47
CA GLN A 207 13.55 -5.73 -18.20
C GLN A 207 12.22 -6.48 -18.30
N GLU A 208 12.27 -7.78 -18.55
CA GLU A 208 11.10 -8.65 -18.64
C GLU A 208 10.45 -8.86 -17.27
N LEU A 209 11.25 -9.07 -16.22
CA LEU A 209 10.76 -9.11 -14.86
C LEU A 209 10.14 -7.76 -14.45
N ARG A 210 10.74 -6.62 -14.81
CA ARG A 210 10.09 -5.30 -14.66
C ARG A 210 8.81 -5.16 -15.47
N ARG A 211 8.69 -5.78 -16.65
CA ARG A 211 7.47 -5.79 -17.46
C ARG A 211 6.36 -6.60 -16.78
N LEU A 212 6.70 -7.78 -16.28
CA LEU A 212 5.81 -8.66 -15.52
C LEU A 212 5.38 -8.02 -14.20
N LEU A 213 6.30 -7.32 -13.53
CA LEU A 213 5.98 -6.51 -12.35
C LEU A 213 5.24 -5.22 -12.67
N ARG A 214 5.39 -4.62 -13.85
CA ARG A 214 4.49 -3.55 -14.30
C ARG A 214 3.07 -4.05 -14.51
N ALA A 215 2.91 -5.33 -14.82
CA ALA A 215 1.61 -5.99 -14.82
C ALA A 215 1.14 -6.36 -13.41
N SER A 216 2.04 -6.46 -12.42
CA SER A 216 1.64 -6.44 -11.01
C SER A 216 1.04 -5.07 -10.69
N TYR A 217 -0.18 -5.10 -10.18
CA TYR A 217 -1.08 -3.96 -10.08
C TYR A 217 -0.42 -2.70 -9.51
N TRP A 218 -0.55 -1.55 -10.18
CA TRP A 218 -0.03 -0.27 -9.69
C TRP A 218 -1.17 0.76 -9.59
N ARG A 219 -1.48 1.19 -8.37
CA ARG A 219 -2.33 2.36 -8.13
C ARG A 219 -1.67 3.33 -7.20
N GLN A 220 -1.78 4.61 -7.54
CA GLN A 220 -1.26 5.72 -6.77
C GLN A 220 -2.41 6.60 -6.27
N THR A 221 -2.45 6.87 -4.97
CA THR A 221 -3.33 7.91 -4.42
C THR A 221 -2.49 9.06 -3.90
N ARG A 222 -2.86 10.29 -4.30
CA ARG A 222 -2.22 11.54 -3.89
C ARG A 222 -3.17 12.33 -3.00
N LEU A 223 -2.78 12.53 -1.74
CA LEU A 223 -3.52 13.36 -0.79
C LEU A 223 -2.72 14.63 -0.51
N ILE A 224 -3.39 15.78 -0.43
CA ILE A 224 -2.76 17.06 -0.09
C ILE A 224 -3.50 17.67 1.09
N SER A 225 -2.79 17.93 2.19
CA SER A 225 -3.31 18.75 3.30
C SER A 225 -2.68 20.13 3.29
N LYS A 226 -3.50 21.18 3.40
CA LYS A 226 -3.10 22.60 3.41
C LYS A 226 -3.22 23.27 4.80
N ASN A 227 -3.57 22.51 5.84
CA ASN A 227 -3.95 23.05 7.15
C ASN A 227 -2.76 23.35 8.09
N LEU A 228 -1.55 23.55 7.56
CA LEU A 228 -0.35 23.57 8.38
C LEU A 228 -0.07 24.88 9.11
N LYS A 229 -0.57 26.01 8.59
CA LYS A 229 -0.42 27.34 9.18
C LYS A 229 -1.57 28.23 8.70
N ARG A 230 -2.57 28.45 9.56
CA ARG A 230 -3.54 29.56 9.44
C ARG A 230 -3.01 30.78 10.17
#